data_AF-A0A7G2MKE0-F1
#
_entry.id   AF-A0A7G2MKE0-F1
#
_cell.length_a   1.000
_cell.length_b   1.000
_cell.length_c   1.000
_cell.angle_alpha   90.00
_cell.angle_beta   90.00
_cell.angle_gamma   90.00
#
_symmetry.space_group_name_H-M   'P 1'
#
loop_
_entity.id
_entity.type
_entity.pdbx_description
1 polymer ?
#
loop_
_entity_poly.entity_id
_entity_poly.type
_entity_poly.pdbx_seq_one_letter_code
_entity_poly.pdbx_strand_id
1 'polypeptide(L)'
;MVGMYSCYDDDTTSGRKEVSLLTITAAHDTLTTSFGEELVVNHLKIEQSGEELPLTYEWAYGDLDISGGAVKPYPIKDTLHVVSTDPELKYAFRELGTFALRLKVDNGETTIFKFFILQIDTEFSEGITILSRDDAGKGRLSFMKTLTKEEISGGKVPTFRTDIMEIANPGMELENVTDMIQQGGRLMVSSGSNGRIYNMDSRSFDIETATSFGGKFPGANIQQFVAISAYSNMHVLSENKRAYVYETDVDELLVLDAFDGLEVDAGVSHSKPVFINYGTSTMYAPSTSSGAVNSGTIFTNYDIVNACFINTYLYVFSTDKNDPLHIYIPRTSASFAKPTAANTVDYQSSQPIGMDRNSMTVGTKVYNCIYYTYNNEIYRWDPGRQLPTTPSITVPTGMEITTIAVDPDQKLLYVGLYESGSAKELKGGLYIYDADSGELLETYDNIADRPVRVIYKERV
;
A
#
# COMPACT_ATOMS: atom_id res chain seq x y z
N MET A 1 55.61 57.29 -36.61
CA MET A 1 54.61 56.38 -36.03
C MET A 1 53.25 56.97 -36.44
N VAL A 2 52.70 56.74 -37.64
CA VAL A 2 52.41 55.47 -38.36
C VAL A 2 51.81 54.50 -37.34
N GLY A 3 50.52 54.23 -37.25
CA GLY A 3 49.44 54.30 -38.24
C GLY A 3 49.04 52.89 -38.61
N MET A 4 47.79 52.50 -38.37
CA MET A 4 46.94 51.83 -39.36
C MET A 4 45.54 51.59 -38.77
N TYR A 5 44.57 52.29 -39.36
CA TYR A 5 43.24 51.78 -39.59
C TYR A 5 43.34 50.47 -40.40
N SER A 6 42.55 49.46 -40.04
CA SER A 6 41.88 48.64 -41.04
C SER A 6 40.40 48.67 -40.72
N CYS A 7 39.65 49.37 -41.55
CA CYS A 7 38.21 49.28 -41.63
C CYS A 7 37.86 47.81 -41.93
N TYR A 8 37.11 47.18 -41.03
CA TYR A 8 36.02 46.37 -41.52
C TYR A 8 34.84 47.33 -41.57
N ASP A 9 34.47 47.75 -42.78
CA ASP A 9 33.07 48.04 -43.07
C ASP A 9 32.32 46.73 -42.80
N ASP A 10 31.85 46.57 -41.56
CA ASP A 10 30.73 45.67 -41.32
C ASP A 10 29.46 46.49 -41.56
N ASP A 11 29.08 46.51 -42.83
CA ASP A 11 27.82 47.06 -43.34
C ASP A 11 26.65 46.13 -42.99
N THR A 12 26.62 45.54 -41.78
CA THR A 12 25.45 44.83 -41.27
C THR A 12 24.39 45.83 -40.83
N THR A 13 23.64 46.29 -41.82
CA THR A 13 22.24 46.72 -41.67
C THR A 13 21.34 45.50 -41.39
N SER A 14 21.73 44.64 -40.45
CA SER A 14 20.86 43.61 -39.90
C SER A 14 20.46 44.06 -38.51
N GLY A 15 19.37 44.84 -38.47
CA GLY A 15 18.66 45.10 -37.24
C GLY A 15 18.39 43.80 -36.50
N ARG A 16 18.31 43.88 -35.16
CA ARG A 16 17.79 42.81 -34.31
C ARG A 16 16.54 42.21 -34.98
N LYS A 17 16.69 41.10 -35.68
CA LYS A 17 15.53 40.36 -36.19
C LYS A 17 14.84 39.85 -34.93
N GLU A 18 13.64 40.35 -34.68
CA GLU A 18 12.86 39.94 -33.53
C GLU A 18 12.52 38.46 -33.72
N VAL A 19 13.18 37.59 -32.95
CA VAL A 19 13.07 36.14 -33.07
C VAL A 19 11.71 35.71 -32.53
N SER A 20 11.00 34.87 -33.28
CA SER A 20 9.76 34.28 -32.78
C SER A 20 10.06 33.22 -31.72
N LEU A 21 9.76 33.52 -30.45
CA LEU A 21 10.01 32.63 -29.31
C LEU A 21 8.77 31.77 -29.03
N LEU A 22 8.99 30.51 -28.69
CA LEU A 22 7.94 29.56 -28.36
C LEU A 22 7.76 29.42 -26.85
N THR A 23 6.52 29.14 -26.41
CA THR A 23 6.21 28.69 -25.05
C THR A 23 5.22 27.52 -25.10
N ILE A 24 5.49 26.46 -24.32
CA ILE A 24 4.55 25.34 -24.07
C ILE A 24 3.99 25.49 -22.65
N THR A 25 2.67 25.53 -22.52
CA THR A 25 1.98 25.42 -21.23
C THR A 25 1.22 24.11 -21.15
N ALA A 26 1.44 23.39 -20.04
CA ALA A 26 0.76 22.15 -19.70
C ALA A 26 0.18 22.26 -18.29
N ALA A 27 -0.99 21.65 -18.05
CA ALA A 27 -1.59 21.60 -16.72
C ALA A 27 -0.85 20.63 -15.79
N HIS A 28 -0.21 19.61 -16.36
CA HIS A 28 0.36 18.48 -15.64
C HIS A 28 1.73 18.09 -16.21
N ASP A 29 2.60 17.59 -15.34
CA ASP A 29 3.94 17.09 -15.67
C ASP A 29 4.00 15.56 -15.71
N THR A 30 2.89 14.88 -15.41
CA THR A 30 2.76 13.42 -15.44
C THR A 30 1.53 13.04 -16.24
N LEU A 31 1.67 12.06 -17.13
CA LEU A 31 0.60 11.51 -17.96
C LEU A 31 0.53 10.01 -17.68
N THR A 32 -0.67 9.49 -17.47
CA THR A 32 -0.90 8.05 -17.26
C THR A 32 -1.81 7.50 -18.34
N THR A 33 -1.52 6.30 -18.83
CA THR A 33 -2.36 5.56 -19.78
C THR A 33 -2.32 4.07 -19.47
N SER A 34 -3.37 3.34 -19.87
CA SER A 34 -3.37 1.89 -19.69
C SER A 34 -2.63 1.21 -20.85
N PHE A 35 -2.08 0.03 -20.61
CA PHE A 35 -1.36 -0.77 -21.59
C PHE A 35 -2.25 -1.05 -22.80
N GLY A 36 -1.79 -0.63 -23.97
CA GLY A 36 -2.53 -0.79 -25.22
C GLY A 36 -3.70 0.16 -25.42
N GLU A 37 -4.06 1.00 -24.45
CA GLU A 37 -4.99 2.11 -24.65
C GLU A 37 -4.29 3.29 -25.33
N GLU A 38 -5.05 4.05 -26.12
CA GLU A 38 -4.53 5.24 -26.80
C GLU A 38 -4.46 6.41 -25.81
N LEU A 39 -3.25 6.90 -25.54
CA LEU A 39 -3.07 8.16 -24.83
C LEU A 39 -3.34 9.32 -25.79
N VAL A 40 -4.31 10.17 -25.43
CA VAL A 40 -4.66 11.38 -26.17
C VAL A 40 -4.18 12.62 -25.42
N VAL A 41 -3.25 13.38 -26.02
CA VAL A 41 -2.78 14.67 -25.49
C VAL A 41 -3.10 15.76 -26.52
N ASN A 42 -4.19 16.48 -26.29
CA ASN A 42 -4.71 17.53 -27.18
C ASN A 42 -5.00 18.87 -26.47
N HIS A 43 -4.61 18.99 -25.21
CA HIS A 43 -4.94 20.14 -24.35
C HIS A 43 -3.72 21.05 -24.05
N LEU A 44 -2.61 20.86 -24.78
CA LEU A 44 -1.42 21.70 -24.61
C LEU A 44 -1.60 23.04 -25.31
N LYS A 45 -1.15 24.12 -24.65
CA LYS A 45 -1.18 25.46 -25.22
C LYS A 45 0.21 25.85 -25.72
N ILE A 46 0.31 26.14 -27.02
CA ILE A 46 1.53 26.61 -27.67
C ILE A 46 1.35 28.08 -28.06
N GLU A 47 2.29 28.93 -27.67
CA GLU A 47 2.26 30.35 -27.97
C GLU A 47 3.58 30.79 -28.63
N GLN A 48 3.47 31.71 -29.61
CA GLN A 48 4.60 32.40 -30.23
C GLN A 48 4.59 33.87 -29.81
N SER A 49 5.74 34.39 -29.36
CA SER A 49 5.93 35.83 -29.19
C SER A 49 6.74 36.36 -30.37
N GLY A 50 6.14 37.23 -31.18
CA GLY A 50 6.75 37.75 -32.41
C GLY A 50 5.95 37.35 -33.64
N GLU A 51 6.64 37.11 -34.76
CA GLU A 51 6.01 36.64 -35.99
C GLU A 51 5.46 35.21 -35.84
N GLU A 52 4.25 34.97 -36.33
CA GLU A 52 3.64 33.64 -36.28
C GLU A 52 4.19 32.78 -37.42
N LEU A 53 5.09 31.85 -37.07
CA LEU A 53 5.75 30.98 -38.03
C LEU A 53 5.14 29.57 -38.03
N PRO A 54 5.25 28.81 -39.13
CA PRO A 54 4.77 27.42 -39.18
C PRO A 54 5.44 26.55 -38.13
N LEU A 55 4.63 25.79 -37.38
CA LEU A 55 5.11 24.90 -36.32
C LEU A 55 5.28 23.47 -36.82
N THR A 56 6.31 22.80 -36.33
CA THR A 56 6.52 21.36 -36.45
C THR A 56 6.61 20.73 -35.07
N TYR A 57 6.15 19.48 -34.99
CA TYR A 57 6.01 18.75 -33.73
C TYR A 57 6.71 17.40 -33.82
N GLU A 58 7.28 16.95 -32.70
CA GLU A 58 7.80 15.60 -32.57
C GLU A 58 7.58 15.11 -31.15
N TRP A 59 6.85 14.01 -31.02
CA TRP A 59 6.65 13.27 -29.79
C TRP A 59 7.59 12.07 -29.75
N ALA A 60 8.35 11.95 -28.68
CA ALA A 60 9.24 10.82 -28.48
C ALA A 60 9.30 10.42 -27.01
N TYR A 61 9.46 9.13 -26.72
CA TYR A 61 9.65 8.63 -25.37
C TYR A 61 10.93 7.78 -25.24
N GLY A 62 11.37 7.57 -24.01
CA GLY A 62 12.47 6.68 -23.68
C GLY A 62 12.62 6.49 -22.18
N ASP A 63 13.63 5.71 -21.79
CA ASP A 63 13.88 5.37 -20.39
C ASP A 63 14.06 6.61 -19.52
N LEU A 64 13.36 6.64 -18.39
CA LEU A 64 13.40 7.75 -17.44
C LEU A 64 14.76 7.82 -16.74
N ASP A 65 15.44 8.98 -16.83
CA ASP A 65 16.70 9.25 -16.15
C ASP A 65 16.46 9.96 -14.80
N ILE A 66 16.67 9.22 -13.71
CA ILE A 66 16.59 9.71 -12.32
C ILE A 66 17.96 9.70 -11.65
N SER A 67 18.23 10.71 -10.82
CA SER A 67 19.44 10.79 -10.00
C SER A 67 19.08 11.24 -8.58
N GLY A 68 19.42 10.43 -7.58
CA GLY A 68 19.16 10.77 -6.17
C GLY A 68 17.67 10.97 -5.82
N GLY A 69 16.77 10.30 -6.55
CA GLY A 69 15.31 10.44 -6.37
C GLY A 69 14.68 11.63 -7.07
N ALA A 70 15.45 12.41 -7.84
CA ALA A 70 14.93 13.52 -8.65
C ALA A 70 15.08 13.24 -10.15
N VAL A 71 14.08 13.65 -10.92
CA VAL A 71 14.10 13.61 -12.39
C VAL A 71 15.15 14.61 -12.91
N LYS A 72 16.04 14.18 -13.80
CA LYS A 72 17.07 15.07 -14.36
C LYS A 72 16.47 16.13 -15.30
N PRO A 73 17.17 17.27 -15.52
CA PRO A 73 16.73 18.30 -16.47
C PRO A 73 16.50 17.78 -17.89
N TYR A 74 17.28 16.77 -18.30
CA TYR A 74 17.03 15.97 -19.49
C TYR A 74 16.70 14.54 -19.05
N PRO A 75 15.41 14.17 -18.98
CA PRO A 75 14.98 12.97 -18.28
C PRO A 75 14.96 11.71 -19.14
N ILE A 76 15.63 11.71 -20.31
CA ILE A 76 15.68 10.53 -21.20
C ILE A 76 17.12 10.02 -21.24
N LYS A 77 17.30 8.77 -20.79
CA LYS A 77 18.62 8.14 -20.62
C LYS A 77 19.21 7.61 -21.93
N ASP A 78 18.38 6.94 -22.73
CA ASP A 78 18.80 6.13 -23.88
C ASP A 78 18.12 6.61 -25.18
N THR A 79 17.88 5.70 -26.14
CA THR A 79 17.38 6.02 -27.48
C THR A 79 15.96 6.60 -27.42
N LEU A 80 15.73 7.64 -28.20
CA LEU A 80 14.40 8.23 -28.38
C LEU A 80 13.58 7.40 -29.35
N HIS A 81 12.42 6.94 -28.90
CA HIS A 81 11.40 6.32 -29.73
C HIS A 81 10.39 7.39 -30.17
N VAL A 82 10.52 7.87 -31.40
CA VAL A 82 9.54 8.82 -31.98
C VAL A 82 8.22 8.10 -32.23
N VAL A 83 7.14 8.63 -31.68
CA VAL A 83 5.80 8.03 -31.72
C VAL A 83 4.79 8.83 -32.51
N SER A 84 5.02 10.13 -32.71
CA SER A 84 4.15 11.00 -33.52
C SER A 84 4.88 12.27 -33.96
N THR A 85 4.44 12.85 -35.08
CA THR A 85 4.83 14.20 -35.54
C THR A 85 3.63 15.15 -35.60
N ASP A 86 2.48 14.72 -35.09
CA ASP A 86 1.26 15.51 -35.05
C ASP A 86 1.27 16.49 -33.87
N PRO A 87 0.53 17.61 -33.95
CA PRO A 87 0.39 18.54 -32.83
C PRO A 87 -0.25 17.90 -31.60
N GLU A 88 -1.17 16.97 -31.81
CA GLU A 88 -1.79 16.16 -30.75
C GLU A 88 -1.11 14.79 -30.69
N LEU A 89 -0.86 14.29 -29.49
CA LEU A 89 -0.44 12.89 -29.32
C LEU A 89 -1.69 12.00 -29.33
N LYS A 90 -1.68 10.97 -30.17
CA LYS A 90 -2.61 9.83 -30.15
C LYS A 90 -1.77 8.58 -30.37
N TYR A 91 -1.43 7.90 -29.29
CA TYR A 91 -0.53 6.74 -29.37
C TYR A 91 -0.84 5.70 -28.30
N ALA A 92 -0.89 4.44 -28.72
CA ALA A 92 -1.09 3.30 -27.82
C ALA A 92 0.25 2.65 -27.47
N PHE A 93 0.68 2.83 -26.23
CA PHE A 93 1.94 2.28 -25.75
C PHE A 93 1.83 0.79 -25.44
N ARG A 94 2.90 0.03 -25.70
CA ARG A 94 2.94 -1.44 -25.63
C ARG A 94 4.01 -1.96 -24.67
N GLU A 95 4.44 -1.12 -23.74
CA GLU A 95 5.45 -1.45 -22.74
C GLU A 95 4.99 -0.88 -21.40
N LEU A 96 4.88 -1.75 -20.38
CA LEU A 96 4.52 -1.32 -19.03
C LEU A 96 5.72 -0.63 -18.37
N GLY A 97 5.46 0.41 -17.59
CA GLY A 97 6.49 1.06 -16.78
C GLY A 97 6.38 2.59 -16.78
N THR A 98 7.43 3.22 -16.25
CA THR A 98 7.56 4.67 -16.19
C THR A 98 8.67 5.13 -17.14
N PHE A 99 8.32 6.03 -18.05
CA PHE A 99 9.16 6.56 -19.11
C PHE A 99 9.19 8.09 -19.05
N ALA A 100 10.15 8.70 -19.73
CA ALA A 100 10.08 10.12 -20.04
C ALA A 100 9.50 10.29 -21.45
N LEU A 101 8.45 11.11 -21.56
CA LEU A 101 7.86 11.53 -22.83
C LEU A 101 8.26 12.98 -23.10
N ARG A 102 8.62 13.28 -24.33
CA ARG A 102 9.06 14.59 -24.78
C ARG A 102 8.19 15.06 -25.94
N LEU A 103 7.67 16.27 -25.82
CA LEU A 103 7.21 17.07 -26.94
C LEU A 103 8.32 18.04 -27.36
N LYS A 104 8.72 18.00 -28.62
CA LYS A 104 9.55 19.01 -29.29
C LYS A 104 8.64 19.87 -30.17
N VAL A 105 8.76 21.19 -30.06
CA VAL A 105 8.10 22.15 -30.95
C VAL A 105 9.15 23.05 -31.58
N ASP A 106 9.06 23.25 -32.89
CA ASP A 106 10.03 24.01 -33.67
C ASP A 106 9.32 24.89 -34.71
N ASN A 107 9.71 26.15 -34.81
CA ASN A 107 9.14 27.12 -35.76
C ASN A 107 10.13 27.58 -36.84
N GLY A 108 11.28 26.90 -36.97
CA GLY A 108 12.38 27.24 -37.87
C GLY A 108 13.38 28.25 -37.30
N GLU A 109 13.00 29.02 -36.28
CA GLU A 109 13.90 29.98 -35.60
C GLU A 109 14.26 29.54 -34.17
N THR A 110 13.30 28.97 -33.45
CA THR A 110 13.41 28.50 -32.07
C THR A 110 12.89 27.07 -31.96
N THR A 111 13.58 26.25 -31.16
CA THR A 111 13.12 24.92 -30.73
C THR A 111 12.95 24.92 -29.21
N ILE A 112 11.81 24.41 -28.72
CA ILE A 112 11.60 24.17 -27.28
C ILE A 112 11.15 22.75 -27.01
N PHE A 113 11.40 22.29 -25.79
CA PHE A 113 11.04 20.96 -25.32
C PHE A 113 10.16 21.05 -24.09
N LYS A 114 9.15 20.18 -24.02
CA LYS A 114 8.42 19.87 -22.79
C LYS A 114 8.58 18.39 -22.50
N PHE A 115 8.97 18.08 -21.27
CA PHE A 115 9.07 16.71 -20.78
C PHE A 115 7.91 16.41 -19.84
N PHE A 116 7.44 15.16 -19.91
CA PHE A 116 6.44 14.57 -19.04
C PHE A 116 6.99 13.26 -18.48
N ILE A 117 6.59 12.92 -17.26
CA ILE A 117 6.67 11.54 -16.77
C ILE A 117 5.49 10.78 -17.39
N LEU A 118 5.76 9.78 -18.22
CA LEU A 118 4.75 8.91 -18.82
C LEU A 118 4.67 7.61 -18.03
N GLN A 119 3.49 7.29 -17.53
CA GLN A 119 3.21 6.05 -16.82
C GLN A 119 2.28 5.19 -17.67
N ILE A 120 2.75 4.01 -18.05
CA ILE A 120 1.96 3.03 -18.81
C ILE A 120 1.72 1.86 -17.88
N ASP A 121 0.46 1.62 -17.56
CA ASP A 121 0.11 0.66 -16.52
C ASP A 121 -1.08 -0.20 -16.90
N THR A 122 -1.55 -1.09 -16.05
CA THR A 122 -2.85 -1.71 -16.26
C THR A 122 -3.95 -0.91 -15.54
N GLU A 123 -5.21 -1.29 -15.74
CA GLU A 123 -6.32 -0.78 -14.96
C GLU A 123 -6.31 -1.20 -13.48
N PHE A 124 -5.46 -2.16 -13.12
CA PHE A 124 -5.40 -2.77 -11.79
C PHE A 124 -4.26 -2.27 -10.93
N SER A 125 -3.47 -1.32 -11.39
CA SER A 125 -2.11 -1.10 -10.91
C SER A 125 -2.00 -0.47 -9.54
N GLU A 126 -2.95 0.40 -9.20
CA GLU A 126 -2.96 1.12 -7.93
C GLU A 126 -4.39 1.31 -7.45
N GLY A 127 -4.67 1.01 -6.19
CA GLY A 127 -6.01 1.15 -5.66
C GLY A 127 -6.31 0.30 -4.43
N ILE A 128 -7.52 0.45 -3.90
CA ILE A 128 -7.98 -0.29 -2.74
C ILE A 128 -8.34 -1.71 -3.18
N THR A 129 -7.74 -2.71 -2.54
CA THR A 129 -8.00 -4.13 -2.80
C THR A 129 -8.58 -4.77 -1.54
N ILE A 130 -9.67 -5.51 -1.71
CA ILE A 130 -10.34 -6.23 -0.64
C ILE A 130 -10.31 -7.72 -0.96
N LEU A 131 -9.72 -8.48 -0.05
CA LEU A 131 -9.86 -9.93 -0.01
C LEU A 131 -11.10 -10.25 0.83
N SER A 132 -12.00 -11.04 0.29
CA SER A 132 -13.21 -11.48 0.98
C SER A 132 -13.47 -12.96 0.77
N ARG A 133 -14.36 -13.54 1.57
CA ARG A 133 -14.70 -14.95 1.50
C ARG A 133 -16.20 -15.16 1.75
N ASP A 134 -16.82 -16.01 0.95
CA ASP A 134 -18.22 -16.39 1.14
C ASP A 134 -18.39 -17.47 2.24
N ASP A 135 -19.64 -17.85 2.50
CA ASP A 135 -19.98 -18.85 3.52
C ASP A 135 -19.53 -20.28 3.13
N ALA A 136 -19.26 -20.54 1.85
CA ALA A 136 -18.74 -21.81 1.34
C ALA A 136 -17.20 -21.88 1.37
N GLY A 137 -16.53 -20.76 1.68
CA GLY A 137 -15.09 -20.65 1.72
C GLY A 137 -14.48 -20.15 0.41
N LYS A 138 -15.26 -19.83 -0.63
CA LYS A 138 -14.73 -19.27 -1.87
C LYS A 138 -14.27 -17.83 -1.64
N GLY A 139 -13.03 -17.56 -2.01
CA GLY A 139 -12.40 -16.26 -1.91
C GLY A 139 -12.69 -15.38 -3.13
N ARG A 140 -12.78 -14.07 -2.90
CA ARG A 140 -12.98 -13.04 -3.91
C ARG A 140 -12.00 -11.89 -3.71
N LEU A 141 -11.50 -11.35 -4.81
CA LEU A 141 -10.82 -10.07 -4.85
C LEU A 141 -11.77 -9.01 -5.41
N SER A 142 -11.93 -7.92 -4.66
CA SER A 142 -12.60 -6.71 -5.14
C SER A 142 -11.60 -5.57 -5.21
N PHE A 143 -11.60 -4.81 -6.29
CA PHE A 143 -10.60 -3.77 -6.54
C PHE A 143 -11.23 -2.46 -6.99
N MET A 144 -10.81 -1.36 -6.38
CA MET A 144 -11.16 -0.01 -6.79
C MET A 144 -9.90 0.76 -7.18
N LYS A 145 -9.82 1.13 -8.45
CA LYS A 145 -8.70 1.88 -9.02
C LYS A 145 -8.58 3.28 -8.41
N THR A 146 -7.34 3.68 -8.12
CA THR A 146 -7.00 5.10 -7.90
C THR A 146 -7.08 5.85 -9.22
N LEU A 147 -8.11 6.68 -9.37
CA LEU A 147 -8.35 7.43 -10.60
C LEU A 147 -7.30 8.52 -10.82
N THR A 148 -6.94 8.74 -12.08
CA THR A 148 -6.08 9.88 -12.45
C THR A 148 -6.85 11.20 -12.38
N LYS A 149 -6.14 12.33 -12.36
CA LYS A 149 -6.76 13.66 -12.37
C LYS A 149 -7.57 13.90 -13.64
N GLU A 150 -7.11 13.37 -14.77
CA GLU A 150 -7.78 13.43 -16.06
C GLU A 150 -9.08 12.62 -16.04
N GLU A 151 -9.05 11.43 -15.43
CA GLU A 151 -10.25 10.59 -15.25
C GLU A 151 -11.31 11.29 -14.40
N ILE A 152 -10.90 11.89 -13.27
CA ILE A 152 -11.79 12.65 -12.40
C ILE A 152 -12.34 13.88 -13.12
N SER A 153 -11.49 14.62 -13.85
CA SER A 153 -11.89 15.80 -14.63
C SER A 153 -12.82 15.43 -15.79
N GLY A 154 -12.68 14.22 -16.32
CA GLY A 154 -13.60 13.60 -17.29
C GLY A 154 -14.90 13.06 -16.68
N GLY A 155 -15.10 13.20 -15.36
CA GLY A 155 -16.31 12.79 -14.65
C GLY A 155 -16.35 11.31 -14.25
N LYS A 156 -15.24 10.58 -14.31
CA LYS A 156 -15.19 9.21 -13.76
C LYS A 156 -15.28 9.26 -12.23
N VAL A 157 -15.98 8.29 -11.67
CA VAL A 157 -16.14 8.11 -10.22
C VAL A 157 -15.51 6.79 -9.77
N PRO A 158 -14.93 6.72 -8.56
CA PRO A 158 -14.36 5.48 -8.03
C PRO A 158 -15.41 4.38 -7.96
N THR A 159 -15.10 3.19 -8.48
CA THR A 159 -16.00 2.04 -8.48
C THR A 159 -15.21 0.76 -8.24
N PHE A 160 -15.81 -0.16 -7.48
CA PHE A 160 -15.25 -1.49 -7.26
C PHE A 160 -15.62 -2.43 -8.41
N ARG A 161 -14.62 -3.19 -8.87
CA ARG A 161 -14.81 -4.41 -9.66
C ARG A 161 -14.71 -5.61 -8.75
N THR A 162 -15.64 -6.55 -8.90
CA THR A 162 -15.80 -7.72 -8.02
C THR A 162 -15.60 -9.04 -8.75
N ASP A 163 -15.36 -8.99 -10.07
CA ASP A 163 -15.18 -10.10 -11.01
C ASP A 163 -13.71 -10.30 -11.41
N ILE A 164 -12.78 -9.85 -10.55
CA ILE A 164 -11.33 -9.85 -10.82
C ILE A 164 -10.82 -11.26 -11.10
N MET A 165 -11.26 -12.24 -10.31
CA MET A 165 -10.82 -13.63 -10.46
C MET A 165 -11.34 -14.24 -11.77
N GLU A 166 -12.58 -13.94 -12.15
CA GLU A 166 -13.19 -14.41 -13.38
C GLU A 166 -12.50 -13.84 -14.63
N ILE A 167 -12.04 -12.59 -14.57
CA ILE A 167 -11.36 -11.91 -15.67
C ILE A 167 -9.90 -12.33 -15.78
N ALA A 168 -9.12 -12.18 -14.72
CA ALA A 168 -7.67 -12.41 -14.74
C ALA A 168 -7.31 -13.90 -14.68
N ASN A 169 -8.15 -14.71 -14.02
CA ASN A 169 -7.82 -16.08 -13.65
C ASN A 169 -8.96 -17.06 -13.98
N PRO A 170 -9.44 -17.11 -15.23
CA PRO A 170 -10.62 -17.90 -15.60
C PRO A 170 -10.44 -19.38 -15.26
N GLY A 171 -11.35 -19.93 -14.46
CA GLY A 171 -11.34 -21.33 -14.05
C GLY A 171 -10.47 -21.65 -12.83
N MET A 172 -9.81 -20.64 -12.22
CA MET A 172 -9.15 -20.78 -10.93
C MET A 172 -10.02 -20.20 -9.81
N GLU A 173 -9.92 -20.78 -8.62
CA GLU A 173 -10.64 -20.32 -7.44
C GLU A 173 -9.67 -20.10 -6.28
N LEU A 174 -9.90 -19.02 -5.53
CA LEU A 174 -9.27 -18.85 -4.23
C LEU A 174 -10.12 -19.60 -3.21
N GLU A 175 -9.48 -20.49 -2.44
CA GLU A 175 -10.17 -21.32 -1.47
C GLU A 175 -9.74 -20.95 -0.06
N ASN A 176 -10.69 -20.79 0.86
CA ASN A 176 -10.48 -20.56 2.29
C ASN A 176 -9.42 -19.51 2.60
N VAL A 177 -9.51 -18.38 1.91
CA VAL A 177 -8.54 -17.29 2.04
C VAL A 177 -8.52 -16.72 3.46
N THR A 178 -7.33 -16.36 3.93
CA THR A 178 -7.08 -15.98 5.33
C THR A 178 -6.41 -14.62 5.48
N ASP A 179 -5.53 -14.25 4.54
CA ASP A 179 -4.85 -12.95 4.57
C ASP A 179 -4.31 -12.59 3.18
N MET A 180 -4.00 -11.31 2.99
CA MET A 180 -3.45 -10.75 1.75
C MET A 180 -2.39 -9.69 2.06
N ILE A 181 -1.30 -9.69 1.29
CA ILE A 181 -0.26 -8.67 1.37
C ILE A 181 0.35 -8.39 -0.01
N GLN A 182 0.74 -7.14 -0.25
CA GLN A 182 1.57 -6.79 -1.40
C GLN A 182 3.04 -6.73 -1.00
N GLN A 183 3.91 -7.27 -1.86
CA GLN A 183 5.36 -7.15 -1.78
C GLN A 183 5.90 -6.86 -3.17
N GLY A 184 6.27 -5.60 -3.42
CA GLY A 184 6.70 -5.19 -4.76
C GLY A 184 5.66 -5.60 -5.80
N GLY A 185 6.13 -6.16 -6.93
CA GLY A 185 5.26 -6.62 -8.02
C GLY A 185 4.41 -7.85 -7.72
N ARG A 186 4.42 -8.37 -6.48
CA ARG A 186 3.63 -9.54 -6.08
C ARG A 186 2.50 -9.15 -5.15
N LEU A 187 1.32 -9.69 -5.41
CA LEU A 187 0.21 -9.74 -4.46
C LEU A 187 0.07 -11.19 -3.99
N MET A 188 0.22 -11.42 -2.69
CA MET A 188 0.18 -12.75 -2.09
C MET A 188 -1.12 -12.93 -1.32
N VAL A 189 -1.79 -14.05 -1.53
CA VAL A 189 -3.01 -14.45 -0.81
C VAL A 189 -2.77 -15.80 -0.15
N SER A 190 -3.01 -15.89 1.15
CA SER A 190 -2.91 -17.15 1.90
C SER A 190 -4.25 -17.87 1.96
N SER A 191 -4.20 -19.20 2.01
CA SER A 191 -5.32 -20.12 2.19
C SER A 191 -5.07 -21.03 3.38
N GLY A 192 -6.00 -21.00 4.33
CA GLY A 192 -5.94 -21.80 5.55
C GLY A 192 -6.05 -23.29 5.26
N SER A 193 -7.12 -23.75 4.62
CA SER A 193 -7.44 -25.20 4.54
C SER A 193 -6.42 -26.05 3.79
N ASN A 194 -5.72 -25.45 2.84
CA ASN A 194 -4.79 -26.15 1.95
C ASN A 194 -3.32 -25.78 2.21
N GLY A 195 -3.06 -24.97 3.24
CA GLY A 195 -1.73 -24.41 3.53
C GLY A 195 -1.09 -23.83 2.28
N ARG A 196 -1.87 -23.07 1.49
CA ARG A 196 -1.48 -22.60 0.15
C ARG A 196 -1.23 -21.11 0.15
N ILE A 197 -0.25 -20.68 -0.63
CA ILE A 197 -0.06 -19.26 -0.99
C ILE A 197 -0.27 -19.14 -2.50
N TYR A 198 -1.12 -18.19 -2.89
CA TYR A 198 -1.28 -17.77 -4.28
C TYR A 198 -0.41 -16.52 -4.47
N ASN A 199 0.60 -16.59 -5.34
CA ASN A 199 1.32 -15.41 -5.79
C ASN A 199 0.70 -14.93 -7.09
N MET A 200 0.36 -13.65 -7.11
CA MET A 200 -0.21 -12.98 -8.26
C MET A 200 0.71 -11.83 -8.68
N ASP A 201 0.78 -11.55 -9.98
CA ASP A 201 1.36 -10.28 -10.42
C ASP A 201 0.43 -9.15 -9.97
N SER A 202 0.97 -8.19 -9.22
CA SER A 202 0.17 -7.13 -8.59
C SER A 202 -0.40 -6.14 -9.60
N ARG A 203 0.06 -6.16 -10.86
CA ARG A 203 -0.42 -5.27 -11.93
C ARG A 203 -1.52 -5.92 -12.73
N SER A 204 -1.62 -7.23 -12.80
CA SER A 204 -2.65 -7.93 -13.62
C SER A 204 -3.65 -8.71 -12.78
N PHE A 205 -3.29 -9.02 -11.53
CA PHE A 205 -3.90 -10.05 -10.69
C PHE A 205 -3.73 -11.48 -11.21
N ASP A 206 -2.95 -11.72 -12.27
CA ASP A 206 -2.70 -13.07 -12.80
C ASP A 206 -1.98 -13.92 -11.75
N ILE A 207 -2.51 -15.09 -11.42
CA ILE A 207 -1.86 -16.06 -10.53
C ILE A 207 -0.67 -16.65 -11.28
N GLU A 208 0.53 -16.31 -10.82
CA GLU A 208 1.78 -16.87 -11.34
C GLU A 208 2.06 -18.25 -10.74
N THR A 209 1.80 -18.41 -9.43
CA THR A 209 2.02 -19.67 -8.70
C THR A 209 0.98 -19.85 -7.59
N ALA A 210 0.66 -21.12 -7.28
CA ALA A 210 -0.32 -21.50 -6.28
C ALA A 210 0.16 -22.72 -5.48
N THR A 211 1.14 -22.51 -4.59
CA THR A 211 1.88 -23.59 -3.96
C THR A 211 1.29 -23.97 -2.61
N SER A 212 1.00 -25.27 -2.44
CA SER A 212 0.56 -25.86 -1.17
C SER A 212 1.74 -26.45 -0.42
N PHE A 213 1.85 -26.12 0.87
CA PHE A 213 2.93 -26.59 1.74
C PHE A 213 2.50 -27.77 2.63
N GLY A 214 1.22 -28.17 2.60
CA GLY A 214 0.67 -29.19 3.49
C GLY A 214 1.35 -30.56 3.39
N GLY A 215 1.94 -30.89 2.24
CA GLY A 215 2.70 -32.13 2.06
C GLY A 215 4.05 -32.14 2.80
N LYS A 216 4.80 -31.03 2.77
CA LYS A 216 6.11 -30.88 3.45
C LYS A 216 5.95 -30.50 4.91
N PHE A 217 4.93 -29.69 5.22
CA PHE A 217 4.59 -29.23 6.57
C PHE A 217 3.12 -29.52 6.87
N PRO A 218 2.79 -30.74 7.32
CA PRO A 218 1.44 -31.09 7.71
C PRO A 218 0.89 -30.13 8.78
N GLY A 219 -0.30 -29.57 8.52
CA GLY A 219 -0.96 -28.60 9.41
C GLY A 219 -0.43 -27.16 9.31
N ALA A 220 0.47 -26.85 8.37
CA ALA A 220 0.89 -25.47 8.07
C ALA A 220 -0.20 -24.70 7.30
N ASN A 221 -1.33 -24.48 7.95
CA ASN A 221 -2.45 -23.67 7.46
C ASN A 221 -2.13 -22.20 7.74
N ILE A 222 -1.72 -21.44 6.73
CA ILE A 222 -1.28 -20.06 6.92
C ILE A 222 -2.48 -19.19 7.30
N GLN A 223 -2.34 -18.39 8.37
CA GLN A 223 -3.39 -17.51 8.89
C GLN A 223 -3.09 -16.04 8.65
N GLN A 224 -1.81 -15.65 8.67
CA GLN A 224 -1.41 -14.25 8.60
C GLN A 224 -0.03 -14.09 7.96
N PHE A 225 0.11 -13.08 7.10
CA PHE A 225 1.39 -12.51 6.70
C PHE A 225 1.82 -11.49 7.76
N VAL A 226 2.84 -11.82 8.55
CA VAL A 226 3.23 -11.01 9.70
C VAL A 226 4.17 -9.90 9.27
N ALA A 227 5.28 -10.22 8.61
CA ALA A 227 6.20 -9.21 8.12
C ALA A 227 7.21 -9.72 7.11
N ILE A 228 7.65 -8.82 6.25
CA ILE A 228 8.77 -9.06 5.35
C ILE A 228 10.09 -8.60 5.98
N SER A 229 11.10 -9.47 5.89
CA SER A 229 12.47 -9.13 6.28
C SER A 229 13.17 -8.30 5.19
N ALA A 230 14.33 -7.73 5.52
CA ALA A 230 15.18 -7.02 4.54
C ALA A 230 15.69 -7.93 3.39
N TYR A 231 15.58 -9.25 3.52
CA TYR A 231 15.98 -10.23 2.51
C TYR A 231 14.77 -10.83 1.78
N SER A 232 13.65 -10.12 1.72
CA SER A 232 12.41 -10.59 1.07
C SER A 232 11.75 -11.84 1.67
N ASN A 233 12.28 -12.38 2.78
CA ASN A 233 11.64 -13.47 3.50
C ASN A 233 10.39 -13.00 4.24
N MET A 234 9.24 -13.58 3.90
CA MET A 234 7.95 -13.31 4.50
C MET A 234 7.72 -14.19 5.73
N HIS A 235 7.63 -13.59 6.91
CA HIS A 235 7.27 -14.28 8.12
C HIS A 235 5.76 -14.49 8.16
N VAL A 236 5.33 -15.71 8.42
CA VAL A 236 3.91 -16.08 8.44
C VAL A 236 3.55 -16.79 9.74
N LEU A 237 2.32 -16.57 10.21
CA LEU A 237 1.72 -17.30 11.31
C LEU A 237 0.80 -18.38 10.76
N SER A 238 0.82 -19.56 11.36
CA SER A 238 -0.03 -20.69 10.98
C SER A 238 -0.92 -21.15 12.13
N GLU A 239 -2.07 -21.74 11.78
CA GLU A 239 -3.07 -22.30 12.71
C GLU A 239 -2.52 -23.33 13.70
N ASN A 240 -1.46 -24.05 13.31
CA ASN A 240 -0.77 -24.97 14.21
C ASN A 240 0.08 -24.27 15.28
N LYS A 241 -0.09 -22.95 15.44
CA LYS A 241 0.58 -22.08 16.40
C LYS A 241 2.09 -22.03 16.22
N ARG A 242 2.55 -22.06 14.97
CA ARG A 242 3.96 -21.92 14.60
C ARG A 242 4.15 -20.73 13.67
N ALA A 243 5.33 -20.12 13.80
CA ALA A 243 5.83 -19.16 12.83
C ALA A 243 6.67 -19.90 11.76
N TYR A 244 6.45 -19.54 10.50
CA TYR A 244 7.24 -20.01 9.37
C TYR A 244 7.85 -18.81 8.63
N VAL A 245 8.82 -19.10 7.77
CA VAL A 245 9.30 -18.17 6.76
C VAL A 245 8.94 -18.70 5.40
N TYR A 246 8.26 -17.88 4.62
CA TYR A 246 8.01 -18.06 3.22
C TYR A 246 9.05 -17.28 2.42
N GLU A 247 9.92 -18.01 1.72
CA GLU A 247 10.89 -17.45 0.78
C GLU A 247 10.15 -17.21 -0.54
N THR A 248 9.98 -15.93 -0.90
CA THR A 248 9.12 -15.52 -2.00
C THR A 248 9.70 -15.76 -3.39
N ASP A 249 11.02 -15.77 -3.53
CA ASP A 249 11.73 -15.93 -4.81
C ASP A 249 11.84 -17.38 -5.24
N VAL A 250 11.94 -18.32 -4.30
CA VAL A 250 11.95 -19.77 -4.60
C VAL A 250 10.62 -20.46 -4.31
N ASP A 251 9.64 -19.74 -3.77
CA ASP A 251 8.31 -20.24 -3.43
C ASP A 251 8.36 -21.44 -2.45
N GLU A 252 9.16 -21.29 -1.39
CA GLU A 252 9.33 -22.33 -0.37
C GLU A 252 8.96 -21.86 1.03
N LEU A 253 8.27 -22.73 1.77
CA LEU A 253 8.09 -22.58 3.20
C LEU A 253 9.26 -23.22 3.96
N LEU A 254 9.73 -22.53 4.99
CA LEU A 254 10.84 -22.88 5.85
C LEU A 254 10.43 -22.70 7.32
N VAL A 255 10.98 -23.52 8.21
CA VAL A 255 10.87 -23.29 9.65
C VAL A 255 12.08 -22.47 10.07
N LEU A 256 11.84 -21.41 10.83
CA LEU A 256 12.94 -20.69 11.48
C LEU A 256 13.43 -21.53 12.67
N ASP A 257 14.71 -21.89 12.67
CA ASP A 257 15.37 -22.55 13.83
C ASP A 257 15.10 -21.77 15.13
N ALA A 258 15.05 -20.45 15.04
CA ALA A 258 14.76 -19.54 16.14
C ALA A 258 13.37 -19.71 16.77
N PHE A 259 12.41 -20.27 16.03
CA PHE A 259 11.05 -20.55 16.47
C PHE A 259 10.75 -22.06 16.53
N ASP A 260 11.77 -22.91 16.38
CA ASP A 260 11.55 -24.34 16.49
C ASP A 260 11.12 -24.71 17.91
N GLY A 261 10.04 -25.49 18.02
CA GLY A 261 9.41 -25.84 19.30
C GLY A 261 8.70 -24.70 20.05
N LEU A 262 8.64 -23.47 19.51
CA LEU A 262 7.87 -22.38 20.13
C LEU A 262 6.41 -22.41 19.66
N GLU A 263 5.49 -22.32 20.62
CA GLU A 263 4.07 -22.09 20.37
C GLU A 263 3.81 -20.58 20.34
N VAL A 264 3.21 -20.08 19.27
CA VAL A 264 2.87 -18.67 19.08
C VAL A 264 1.40 -18.54 18.63
N ASP A 265 0.65 -17.67 19.29
CA ASP A 265 -0.79 -17.50 19.08
C ASP A 265 -1.13 -16.31 18.16
N ALA A 266 -0.25 -15.30 18.07
CA ALA A 266 -0.49 -14.10 17.28
C ALA A 266 0.79 -13.50 16.69
N GLY A 267 0.66 -12.78 15.58
CA GLY A 267 1.71 -12.01 14.93
C GLY A 267 1.40 -10.52 14.89
N VAL A 268 2.34 -9.70 15.33
CA VAL A 268 2.28 -8.23 15.30
C VAL A 268 3.18 -7.73 14.17
N SER A 269 2.54 -7.20 13.13
CA SER A 269 3.21 -6.78 11.89
C SER A 269 4.00 -5.49 12.03
N HIS A 270 5.29 -5.53 11.67
CA HIS A 270 6.18 -4.39 11.45
C HIS A 270 7.46 -4.89 10.76
N SER A 271 8.37 -4.00 10.32
CA SER A 271 9.63 -4.40 9.66
C SER A 271 10.51 -5.37 10.48
N LYS A 272 10.33 -5.38 11.80
CA LYS A 272 10.78 -6.45 12.70
C LYS A 272 9.55 -7.02 13.40
N PRO A 273 9.03 -8.18 12.97
CA PRO A 273 7.80 -8.73 13.50
C PRO A 273 7.99 -9.17 14.95
N VAL A 274 6.87 -9.22 15.67
CA VAL A 274 6.81 -9.81 17.01
C VAL A 274 5.71 -10.88 17.03
N PHE A 275 6.00 -12.01 17.64
CA PHE A 275 5.05 -13.08 17.89
C PHE A 275 4.70 -13.15 19.37
N ILE A 276 3.47 -13.50 19.69
CA ILE A 276 2.97 -13.54 21.06
C ILE A 276 2.54 -14.96 21.40
N ASN A 277 2.96 -15.47 22.55
CA ASN A 277 2.32 -16.59 23.23
C ASN A 277 1.49 -16.02 24.38
N TYR A 278 0.16 -16.07 24.24
CA TYR A 278 -0.74 -15.55 25.25
C TYR A 278 -0.85 -16.48 26.46
N GLY A 279 -0.61 -17.78 26.30
CA GLY A 279 -0.64 -18.76 27.39
C GLY A 279 0.47 -18.54 28.43
N THR A 280 1.65 -18.11 27.99
CA THR A 280 2.79 -17.80 28.85
C THR A 280 3.02 -16.31 29.05
N SER A 281 2.26 -15.45 28.34
CA SER A 281 2.50 -14.00 28.27
C SER A 281 3.94 -13.67 27.91
N THR A 282 4.44 -14.32 26.86
CA THR A 282 5.80 -14.12 26.34
C THR A 282 5.73 -13.64 24.90
N MET A 283 6.55 -12.66 24.56
CA MET A 283 6.72 -12.18 23.19
C MET A 283 8.06 -12.64 22.64
N TYR A 284 8.12 -12.89 21.34
CA TYR A 284 9.30 -13.37 20.62
C TYR A 284 9.53 -12.51 19.38
N ALA A 285 10.78 -12.20 19.07
CA ALA A 285 11.14 -11.49 17.84
C ALA A 285 12.37 -12.12 17.19
N PRO A 286 12.42 -12.21 15.84
CA PRO A 286 13.62 -12.67 15.15
C PRO A 286 14.83 -11.76 15.45
N SER A 287 16.00 -12.37 15.60
CA SER A 287 17.27 -11.70 15.90
C SER A 287 18.40 -12.28 15.06
N THR A 288 19.13 -11.41 14.35
CA THR A 288 20.25 -11.84 13.51
C THR A 288 21.45 -12.35 14.30
N SER A 289 21.58 -11.99 15.58
CA SER A 289 22.71 -12.38 16.43
C SER A 289 22.43 -13.62 17.29
N SER A 290 21.17 -13.86 17.65
CA SER A 290 20.78 -14.89 18.63
C SER A 290 19.69 -15.84 18.13
N GLY A 291 19.27 -15.73 16.86
CA GLY A 291 18.12 -16.43 16.31
C GLY A 291 16.81 -15.74 16.71
N ALA A 292 16.46 -15.75 18.00
CA ALA A 292 15.33 -15.03 18.56
C ALA A 292 15.70 -14.31 19.86
N VAL A 293 14.94 -13.26 20.20
CA VAL A 293 14.89 -12.64 21.53
C VAL A 293 13.49 -12.78 22.10
N ASN A 294 13.36 -12.81 23.42
CA ASN A 294 12.07 -12.84 24.09
C ASN A 294 11.91 -11.72 25.11
N SER A 295 10.66 -11.47 25.53
CA SER A 295 10.31 -10.41 26.49
C SER A 295 10.84 -10.63 27.92
N GLY A 296 11.51 -11.75 28.19
CA GLY A 296 12.06 -12.09 29.50
C GLY A 296 10.99 -12.02 30.59
N THR A 297 11.32 -11.35 31.69
CA THR A 297 10.44 -11.24 32.85
C THR A 297 9.51 -10.02 32.84
N ILE A 298 9.42 -9.28 31.72
CA ILE A 298 8.63 -8.02 31.66
C ILE A 298 7.15 -8.29 31.98
N PHE A 299 6.61 -9.40 31.50
CA PHE A 299 5.19 -9.75 31.63
C PHE A 299 4.96 -10.94 32.57
N THR A 300 5.88 -11.24 33.49
CA THR A 300 5.69 -12.37 34.42
C THR A 300 4.44 -12.21 35.30
N ASN A 301 4.14 -10.98 35.73
CA ASN A 301 2.97 -10.67 36.57
C ASN A 301 1.75 -10.21 35.77
N TYR A 302 1.85 -10.11 34.44
CA TYR A 302 0.82 -9.54 33.59
C TYR A 302 0.35 -10.54 32.55
N ASP A 303 -0.94 -10.53 32.25
CA ASP A 303 -1.49 -11.22 31.09
C ASP A 303 -1.48 -10.29 29.89
N ILE A 304 -0.76 -10.68 28.83
CA ILE A 304 -0.78 -9.94 27.55
C ILE A 304 -2.16 -10.14 26.93
N VAL A 305 -2.80 -9.01 26.59
CA VAL A 305 -4.12 -8.97 25.93
C VAL A 305 -3.94 -8.78 24.43
N ASN A 306 -3.16 -7.78 24.02
CA ASN A 306 -2.89 -7.49 22.61
C ASN A 306 -1.62 -6.63 22.48
N ALA A 307 -1.14 -6.39 21.26
CA ALA A 307 -0.05 -5.47 21.02
C ALA A 307 -0.12 -4.85 19.61
N CYS A 308 0.39 -3.62 19.48
CA CYS A 308 0.37 -2.90 18.22
C CYS A 308 1.60 -2.00 18.10
N PHE A 309 2.12 -1.86 16.88
CA PHE A 309 3.20 -0.92 16.58
C PHE A 309 2.65 0.47 16.21
N ILE A 310 3.31 1.51 16.70
CA ILE A 310 3.32 2.83 16.07
C ILE A 310 4.75 3.13 15.68
N ASN A 311 5.04 3.20 14.38
CA ASN A 311 6.41 3.24 13.88
C ASN A 311 7.23 2.08 14.51
N THR A 312 8.43 2.34 15.03
CA THR A 312 9.28 1.32 15.65
C THR A 312 8.92 0.98 17.11
N TYR A 313 7.95 1.67 17.71
CA TYR A 313 7.54 1.46 19.09
C TYR A 313 6.41 0.44 19.19
N LEU A 314 6.64 -0.58 20.00
CA LEU A 314 5.67 -1.61 20.33
C LEU A 314 4.93 -1.22 21.61
N TYR A 315 3.62 -1.11 21.53
CA TYR A 315 2.73 -0.95 22.67
C TYR A 315 2.09 -2.28 22.99
N VAL A 316 2.22 -2.73 24.24
CA VAL A 316 1.69 -4.02 24.70
C VAL A 316 0.57 -3.74 25.69
N PHE A 317 -0.64 -4.17 25.40
CA PHE A 317 -1.78 -4.03 26.28
C PHE A 317 -1.86 -5.24 27.19
N SER A 318 -1.84 -5.03 28.51
CA SER A 318 -1.84 -6.11 29.48
C SER A 318 -2.54 -5.74 30.79
N THR A 319 -2.94 -6.76 31.55
CA THR A 319 -3.58 -6.63 32.87
C THR A 319 -2.82 -7.42 33.92
N ASP A 320 -2.81 -7.00 35.19
CA ASP A 320 -2.20 -7.79 36.26
C ASP A 320 -2.95 -9.13 36.44
N LYS A 321 -2.20 -10.22 36.61
CA LYS A 321 -2.75 -11.58 36.77
C LYS A 321 -3.60 -11.74 38.04
N ASN A 322 -3.30 -10.96 39.07
CA ASN A 322 -3.98 -11.00 40.37
C ASN A 322 -5.02 -9.87 40.51
N ASP A 323 -4.91 -8.82 39.71
CA ASP A 323 -5.90 -7.75 39.61
C ASP A 323 -6.16 -7.38 38.14
N PRO A 324 -7.13 -8.03 37.47
CA PRO A 324 -7.46 -7.74 36.08
C PRO A 324 -7.94 -6.30 35.79
N LEU A 325 -8.24 -5.50 36.83
CA LEU A 325 -8.56 -4.08 36.68
C LEU A 325 -7.30 -3.19 36.71
N HIS A 326 -6.16 -3.73 37.12
CA HIS A 326 -4.87 -3.04 37.03
C HIS A 326 -4.32 -3.20 35.62
N ILE A 327 -4.35 -2.11 34.86
CA ILE A 327 -3.92 -2.06 33.46
C ILE A 327 -2.48 -1.58 33.37
N TYR A 328 -1.66 -2.33 32.61
CA TYR A 328 -0.26 -2.06 32.35
C TYR A 328 -0.02 -2.03 30.84
N ILE A 329 0.38 -0.88 30.31
CA ILE A 329 0.64 -0.65 28.88
C ILE A 329 2.05 -0.07 28.71
N PRO A 330 3.09 -0.93 28.63
CA PRO A 330 4.44 -0.47 28.34
C PRO A 330 4.64 -0.19 26.86
N ARG A 331 5.51 0.78 26.60
CA ARG A 331 6.14 1.02 25.30
C ARG A 331 7.54 0.42 25.28
N THR A 332 7.79 -0.49 24.34
CA THR A 332 9.10 -1.12 24.07
C THR A 332 9.37 -1.17 22.56
N SER A 333 10.29 -2.02 22.12
CA SER A 333 10.57 -2.33 20.72
C SER A 333 10.70 -3.85 20.54
N ALA A 334 10.92 -4.33 19.31
CA ALA A 334 11.17 -5.74 19.02
C ALA A 334 12.45 -6.31 19.70
N SER A 335 13.27 -5.48 20.36
CA SER A 335 14.38 -5.96 21.20
C SER A 335 14.02 -6.12 22.68
N PHE A 336 12.76 -5.83 23.04
CA PHE A 336 12.20 -5.96 24.38
C PHE A 336 13.06 -5.34 25.49
N ALA A 337 13.58 -4.14 25.26
CA ALA A 337 14.24 -3.39 26.32
C ALA A 337 13.25 -3.13 27.47
N LYS A 338 13.73 -3.24 28.71
CA LYS A 338 12.91 -3.04 29.91
C LYS A 338 12.25 -1.64 29.87
N PRO A 339 10.91 -1.55 29.92
CA PRO A 339 10.22 -0.27 29.92
C PRO A 339 10.58 0.59 31.14
N THR A 340 10.61 1.90 30.96
CA THR A 340 10.75 2.89 32.03
C THR A 340 9.38 3.42 32.44
N ALA A 341 9.28 4.03 33.63
CA ALA A 341 8.03 4.66 34.07
C ALA A 341 7.51 5.72 33.09
N ALA A 342 8.39 6.49 32.47
CA ALA A 342 8.02 7.50 31.46
C ALA A 342 7.44 6.90 30.16
N ASN A 343 7.66 5.61 29.93
CA ASN A 343 7.23 4.87 28.75
C ASN A 343 6.11 3.87 29.07
N THR A 344 5.45 4.02 30.21
CA THR A 344 4.46 3.07 30.69
C THR A 344 3.20 3.81 31.11
N VAL A 345 2.05 3.35 30.65
CA VAL A 345 0.77 3.71 31.23
C VAL A 345 0.39 2.60 32.21
N ASP A 346 0.29 2.95 33.48
CA ASP A 346 0.08 2.01 34.59
C ASP A 346 -0.97 2.61 35.53
N TYR A 347 -2.14 1.97 35.64
CA TYR A 347 -3.27 2.53 36.38
C TYR A 347 -4.30 1.49 36.83
N GLN A 348 -5.02 1.83 37.90
CA GLN A 348 -6.23 1.12 38.31
C GLN A 348 -7.42 1.59 37.47
N SER A 349 -8.04 0.67 36.74
CA SER A 349 -9.29 0.91 36.01
C SER A 349 -10.52 0.66 36.90
N SER A 350 -11.62 1.36 36.61
CA SER A 350 -12.93 1.09 37.22
C SER A 350 -13.71 -0.03 36.53
N GLN A 351 -13.24 -0.48 35.36
CA GLN A 351 -13.87 -1.51 34.55
C GLN A 351 -12.83 -2.38 33.84
N PRO A 352 -13.17 -3.63 33.43
CA PRO A 352 -12.27 -4.49 32.68
C PRO A 352 -11.70 -3.80 31.44
N ILE A 353 -10.52 -4.24 31.01
CA ILE A 353 -9.91 -3.74 29.78
C ILE A 353 -10.89 -3.92 28.60
N GLY A 354 -11.16 -2.84 27.87
CA GLY A 354 -12.06 -2.84 26.72
C GLY A 354 -11.38 -3.38 25.46
N MET A 355 -10.66 -4.50 25.55
CA MET A 355 -9.88 -5.09 24.47
C MET A 355 -9.69 -6.59 24.74
N ASP A 356 -9.56 -7.39 23.68
CA ASP A 356 -9.25 -8.81 23.77
C ASP A 356 -8.22 -9.24 22.72
N ARG A 357 -7.94 -10.56 22.67
CA ARG A 357 -6.94 -11.16 21.76
C ARG A 357 -7.39 -11.16 20.30
N ASN A 358 -8.69 -11.05 20.04
CA ASN A 358 -9.29 -10.98 18.70
C ASN A 358 -9.51 -9.54 18.25
N SER A 359 -9.33 -8.55 19.14
CA SER A 359 -9.29 -7.14 18.77
C SER A 359 -8.30 -6.92 17.64
N MET A 360 -8.78 -6.38 16.53
CA MET A 360 -7.93 -5.95 15.42
C MET A 360 -7.32 -4.62 15.81
N THR A 361 -6.04 -4.41 15.49
CA THR A 361 -5.34 -3.17 15.85
C THR A 361 -4.58 -2.60 14.65
N VAL A 362 -4.61 -1.28 14.49
CA VAL A 362 -3.78 -0.55 13.53
C VAL A 362 -3.25 0.73 14.17
N GLY A 363 -1.93 0.92 14.08
CA GLY A 363 -1.27 2.13 14.57
C GLY A 363 -1.02 3.13 13.45
N THR A 364 -1.22 4.42 13.72
CA THR A 364 -0.86 5.52 12.83
C THR A 364 0.26 6.36 13.43
N LYS A 365 1.33 6.56 12.67
CA LYS A 365 2.43 7.47 13.00
C LYS A 365 2.04 8.93 12.81
N VAL A 366 1.11 9.20 11.89
CA VAL A 366 0.71 10.57 11.51
C VAL A 366 -0.01 11.25 12.65
N TYR A 367 -0.93 10.53 13.30
CA TYR A 367 -1.67 11.04 14.46
C TYR A 367 -1.17 10.49 15.79
N ASN A 368 -0.16 9.61 15.75
CA ASN A 368 0.41 8.94 16.92
C ASN A 368 -0.70 8.32 17.80
N CYS A 369 -1.53 7.46 17.21
CA CYS A 369 -2.60 6.76 17.92
C CYS A 369 -2.76 5.31 17.41
N ILE A 370 -3.47 4.49 18.18
CA ILE A 370 -3.86 3.12 17.81
C ILE A 370 -5.38 3.07 17.74
N TYR A 371 -5.89 2.58 16.61
CA TYR A 371 -7.27 2.15 16.47
C TYR A 371 -7.38 0.67 16.79
N TYR A 372 -8.40 0.30 17.55
CA TYR A 372 -8.68 -1.10 17.84
C TYR A 372 -10.17 -1.40 17.94
N THR A 373 -10.55 -2.64 17.65
CA THR A 373 -11.94 -3.10 17.77
C THR A 373 -12.21 -3.73 19.13
N TYR A 374 -13.41 -3.50 19.67
CA TYR A 374 -13.94 -4.25 20.81
C TYR A 374 -15.47 -4.16 20.81
N ASN A 375 -16.16 -5.26 21.06
CA ASN A 375 -17.63 -5.34 21.03
C ASN A 375 -18.29 -4.74 19.77
N ASN A 376 -17.69 -4.96 18.60
CA ASN A 376 -18.16 -4.44 17.31
C ASN A 376 -18.18 -2.89 17.21
N GLU A 377 -17.33 -2.23 17.98
CA GLU A 377 -17.07 -0.79 17.90
C GLU A 377 -15.57 -0.55 17.73
N ILE A 378 -15.18 0.64 17.29
CA ILE A 378 -13.77 1.03 17.13
C ILE A 378 -13.44 2.11 18.15
N TYR A 379 -12.34 1.91 18.87
CA TYR A 379 -11.78 2.82 19.85
C TYR A 379 -10.47 3.39 19.33
N ARG A 380 -10.21 4.66 19.67
CA ARG A 380 -8.92 5.34 19.44
C ARG A 380 -8.20 5.53 20.76
N TRP A 381 -6.99 5.02 20.87
CA TRP A 381 -6.11 5.27 22.00
C TRP A 381 -4.90 6.10 21.60
N ASP A 382 -4.68 7.18 22.34
CA ASP A 382 -3.48 8.00 22.21
C ASP A 382 -2.45 7.56 23.28
N PRO A 383 -1.21 7.21 22.88
CA PRO A 383 -0.16 6.81 23.79
C PRO A 383 0.06 7.78 24.96
N GLY A 384 0.23 7.21 26.15
CA GLY A 384 0.42 7.98 27.39
C GLY A 384 -0.88 8.33 28.11
N ARG A 385 -2.05 8.00 27.55
CA ARG A 385 -3.35 8.16 28.20
C ARG A 385 -3.88 6.81 28.69
N GLN A 386 -4.84 6.84 29.62
CA GLN A 386 -5.65 5.65 29.94
C GLN A 386 -6.47 5.24 28.70
N LEU A 387 -6.84 3.96 28.61
CA LEU A 387 -7.70 3.48 27.52
C LEU A 387 -9.05 4.20 27.54
N PRO A 388 -9.59 4.58 26.37
CA PRO A 388 -10.91 5.19 26.28
C PRO A 388 -11.98 4.21 26.76
N THR A 389 -13.05 4.76 27.35
CA THR A 389 -14.21 3.98 27.80
C THR A 389 -15.39 4.07 26.83
N THR A 390 -15.30 4.96 25.84
CA THR A 390 -16.29 5.17 24.79
C THR A 390 -15.66 4.97 23.41
N PRO A 391 -16.37 4.37 22.46
CA PRO A 391 -15.87 4.19 21.11
C PRO A 391 -15.69 5.55 20.41
N SER A 392 -14.74 5.61 19.48
CA SER A 392 -14.57 6.76 18.57
C SER A 392 -15.41 6.62 17.31
N ILE A 393 -15.66 5.38 16.86
CA ILE A 393 -16.48 5.07 15.69
C ILE A 393 -17.42 3.92 16.05
N THR A 394 -18.70 4.09 15.71
CA THR A 394 -19.71 3.03 15.74
C THR A 394 -20.21 2.78 14.32
N VAL A 395 -20.59 1.53 14.05
CA VAL A 395 -21.09 1.11 12.74
C VAL A 395 -22.61 0.95 12.77
N PRO A 396 -23.30 1.04 11.62
CA PRO A 396 -24.74 0.86 11.57
C PRO A 396 -25.21 -0.46 12.19
N THR A 397 -26.41 -0.46 12.78
CA THR A 397 -27.01 -1.67 13.37
C THR A 397 -27.15 -2.77 12.31
N GLY A 398 -26.74 -3.98 12.65
CA GLY A 398 -26.79 -5.15 11.75
C GLY A 398 -25.48 -5.40 10.97
N MET A 399 -24.52 -4.47 11.03
CA MET A 399 -23.20 -4.64 10.45
C MET A 399 -22.18 -5.11 11.48
N GLU A 400 -21.30 -6.01 11.05
CA GLU A 400 -20.17 -6.53 11.81
C GLU A 400 -18.85 -6.00 11.23
N ILE A 401 -17.95 -5.50 12.06
CA ILE A 401 -16.58 -5.12 11.67
C ILE A 401 -15.74 -6.39 11.52
N THR A 402 -15.21 -6.63 10.32
CA THR A 402 -14.44 -7.85 10.03
C THR A 402 -12.96 -7.60 9.76
N THR A 403 -12.59 -6.36 9.42
CA THR A 403 -11.18 -5.95 9.23
C THR A 403 -11.05 -4.45 9.37
N ILE A 404 -9.90 -3.98 9.87
CA ILE A 404 -9.51 -2.57 9.82
C ILE A 404 -8.11 -2.43 9.24
N ALA A 405 -7.88 -1.37 8.47
CA ALA A 405 -6.59 -1.02 7.88
C ALA A 405 -6.43 0.51 7.83
N VAL A 406 -5.21 0.99 7.64
CA VAL A 406 -4.95 2.40 7.32
C VAL A 406 -4.40 2.50 5.91
N ASP A 407 -4.68 3.60 5.23
CA ASP A 407 -4.08 3.91 3.95
C ASP A 407 -2.56 4.17 4.08
N PRO A 408 -1.80 4.21 2.97
CA PRO A 408 -0.35 4.39 3.02
C PRO A 408 0.08 5.71 3.67
N ASP A 409 -0.70 6.78 3.46
CA ASP A 409 -0.46 8.08 4.08
C ASP A 409 -0.92 8.12 5.55
N GLN A 410 -1.60 7.09 6.04
CA GLN A 410 -2.12 6.93 7.41
C GLN A 410 -3.07 8.05 7.83
N LYS A 411 -3.82 8.58 6.86
CA LYS A 411 -4.83 9.64 6.98
C LYS A 411 -6.26 9.11 6.89
N LEU A 412 -6.44 7.92 6.34
CA LEU A 412 -7.72 7.26 6.18
C LEU A 412 -7.72 5.93 6.92
N LEU A 413 -8.82 5.66 7.62
CA LEU A 413 -9.10 4.37 8.25
C LEU A 413 -10.10 3.61 7.37
N TYR A 414 -9.68 2.45 6.89
CA TYR A 414 -10.49 1.51 6.15
C TYR A 414 -11.15 0.52 7.11
N VAL A 415 -12.48 0.42 7.05
CA VAL A 415 -13.27 -0.47 7.91
C VAL A 415 -14.09 -1.40 7.02
N GLY A 416 -13.70 -2.68 6.99
CA GLY A 416 -14.45 -3.73 6.31
C GLY A 416 -15.63 -4.17 7.17
N LEU A 417 -16.82 -4.23 6.56
CA LEU A 417 -18.08 -4.55 7.22
C LEU A 417 -18.77 -5.73 6.57
N TYR A 418 -19.54 -6.48 7.34
CA TYR A 418 -20.37 -7.59 6.86
C TYR A 418 -21.77 -7.56 7.46
N GLU A 419 -22.79 -7.63 6.61
CA GLU A 419 -24.20 -7.64 7.00
C GLU A 419 -24.80 -9.04 6.81
N SER A 420 -24.66 -9.90 7.83
CA SER A 420 -25.10 -11.32 7.76
C SER A 420 -26.57 -11.50 7.37
N GLY A 421 -27.44 -10.58 7.81
CA GLY A 421 -28.89 -10.58 7.56
C GLY A 421 -29.31 -10.04 6.18
N SER A 422 -28.36 -9.59 5.36
CA SER A 422 -28.67 -9.02 4.04
C SER A 422 -29.16 -10.09 3.07
N ALA A 423 -30.15 -9.73 2.24
CA ALA A 423 -30.65 -10.56 1.13
C ALA A 423 -29.87 -10.34 -0.18
N LYS A 424 -28.83 -9.50 -0.14
CA LYS A 424 -27.94 -9.24 -1.28
C LYS A 424 -26.98 -10.42 -1.47
N GLU A 425 -26.52 -10.59 -2.71
CA GLU A 425 -25.52 -11.59 -3.06
C GLU A 425 -24.21 -11.31 -2.33
N LEU A 426 -23.68 -10.09 -2.52
CA LEU A 426 -22.54 -9.58 -1.78
C LEU A 426 -23.03 -8.85 -0.54
N LYS A 427 -22.59 -9.31 0.64
CA LYS A 427 -23.02 -8.78 1.95
C LYS A 427 -21.94 -7.96 2.65
N GLY A 428 -20.76 -7.86 2.04
CA GLY A 428 -19.63 -7.11 2.54
C GLY A 428 -19.52 -5.71 1.94
N GLY A 429 -18.95 -4.80 2.72
CA GLY A 429 -18.70 -3.43 2.33
C GLY A 429 -17.40 -2.87 2.90
N LEU A 430 -17.06 -1.65 2.48
CA LEU A 430 -15.94 -0.87 2.97
C LEU A 430 -16.40 0.54 3.30
N TYR A 431 -16.22 0.95 4.55
CA TYR A 431 -16.42 2.33 5.00
C TYR A 431 -15.05 2.98 5.22
N ILE A 432 -14.89 4.21 4.73
CA ILE A 432 -13.66 4.98 4.82
C ILE A 432 -13.89 6.17 5.74
N TYR A 433 -13.10 6.26 6.79
CA TYR A 433 -13.15 7.33 7.77
C TYR A 433 -11.89 8.21 7.71
N ASP A 434 -12.03 9.49 8.04
CA ASP A 434 -10.89 10.33 8.34
C ASP A 434 -10.21 9.82 9.63
N ALA A 435 -8.92 9.51 9.56
CA ALA A 435 -8.19 8.93 10.68
C ALA A 435 -7.80 9.96 11.76
N ASP A 436 -8.09 11.25 11.60
CA ASP A 436 -7.96 12.24 12.67
C ASP A 436 -9.31 12.54 13.34
N SER A 437 -10.33 12.91 12.56
CA SER A 437 -11.61 13.32 13.11
C SER A 437 -12.53 12.14 13.45
N GLY A 438 -12.34 10.99 12.82
CA GLY A 438 -13.27 9.86 12.87
C GLY A 438 -14.54 10.07 12.04
N GLU A 439 -14.57 11.10 11.18
CA GLU A 439 -15.70 11.37 10.28
C GLU A 439 -15.80 10.32 9.17
N LEU A 440 -17.00 9.82 8.89
CA LEU A 440 -17.26 8.93 7.76
C LEU A 440 -17.20 9.73 6.46
N LEU A 441 -16.27 9.38 5.57
CA LEU A 441 -16.06 10.08 4.30
C LEU A 441 -16.77 9.38 3.14
N GLU A 442 -16.63 8.05 3.04
CA GLU A 442 -17.12 7.28 1.90
C GLU A 442 -17.67 5.92 2.36
N THR A 443 -18.68 5.43 1.64
CA THR A 443 -19.31 4.12 1.89
C THR A 443 -19.44 3.34 0.60
N TYR A 444 -19.00 2.09 0.61
CA TYR A 444 -19.13 1.16 -0.50
C TYR A 444 -19.79 -0.13 -0.01
N ASP A 445 -21.09 -0.27 -0.27
CA ASP A 445 -21.87 -1.44 0.15
C ASP A 445 -21.96 -2.50 -0.95
N ASN A 446 -22.06 -3.77 -0.56
CA ASN A 446 -22.28 -4.91 -1.47
C ASN A 446 -21.18 -5.07 -2.54
N ILE A 447 -19.94 -4.81 -2.15
CA ILE A 447 -18.76 -4.84 -3.02
C ILE A 447 -17.85 -6.03 -2.70
N ALA A 448 -18.20 -6.86 -1.72
CA ALA A 448 -17.41 -8.01 -1.32
C ALA A 448 -18.31 -9.09 -0.67
N ASP A 449 -17.79 -10.30 -0.55
CA ASP A 449 -18.31 -11.29 0.41
C ASP A 449 -17.90 -10.85 1.83
N ARG A 450 -17.75 -11.74 2.82
CA ARG A 450 -17.25 -11.31 4.14
C ARG A 450 -15.81 -10.79 4.02
N PRO A 451 -15.52 -9.50 4.27
CA PRO A 451 -14.17 -8.98 4.11
C PRO A 451 -13.22 -9.64 5.10
N VAL A 452 -12.09 -10.11 4.59
CA VAL A 452 -11.01 -10.76 5.35
C VAL A 452 -9.86 -9.79 5.55
N ARG A 453 -9.49 -9.06 4.50
CA ARG A 453 -8.37 -8.10 4.51
C ARG A 453 -8.64 -6.96 3.53
N VAL A 454 -8.26 -5.75 3.92
CA VAL A 454 -8.23 -4.58 3.04
C VAL A 454 -6.81 -4.06 2.99
N ILE A 455 -6.30 -3.78 1.80
CA ILE A 455 -5.02 -3.09 1.59
C ILE A 455 -5.20 -1.98 0.57
N TYR A 456 -4.38 -0.94 0.65
CA TYR A 456 -4.09 -0.12 -0.51
C TYR A 456 -2.93 -0.78 -1.26
N LYS A 457 -3.18 -1.17 -2.51
CA LYS A 457 -2.17 -1.74 -3.38
C LYS A 457 -1.43 -0.59 -4.05
N GLU A 458 -0.17 -0.41 -3.67
CA GLU A 458 0.70 0.62 -4.22
C GLU A 458 1.14 0.25 -5.63
N ARG A 459 1.40 1.28 -6.43
CA ARG A 459 2.01 1.13 -7.74
C ARG A 459 3.47 0.67 -7.60
N VAL A 460 3.95 -0.15 -8.53
CA VAL A 460 5.31 -0.73 -8.50
C VAL A 460 6.08 -0.58 -9.80
#